data_AF-A0A0B1SKD9-F1
#
_entry.id   AF-A0A0B1SKD9-F1
#
_cell.length_a   1.000
_cell.length_b   1.000
_cell.length_c   1.000
_cell.angle_alpha   90.00
_cell.angle_beta   90.00
_cell.angle_gamma   90.00
#
_symmetry.space_group_name_H-M   'P 1'
#
loop_
_entity.id
_entity.type
_entity.pdbx_description
1 polymer ?
#
loop_
_entity_poly.entity_id
_entity_poly.type
_entity_poly.pdbx_seq_one_letter_code
_entity_poly.pdbx_strand_id
1 'polypeptide(L)'
;IIFFRFQIGGSDQLGHLDLGAHFIKRTCEGKFVAGVCLPLVTDSAGNKLGKSTEGGVWLSSDMTSPFHFYQFFRQLHDSEAELLYRYYSLAPWQEVVDKLKQHRENLGKWVAQEALAEELTKVVHGGEGLSTAQRCSKALFQGSMEDIHSLGKKELHLLFGNTIKVPRHDVKTMGDLADFTRNDKIKGSVLMTKGAFKVNGDKVVDSAQSINFENIRLRGAPDLTLICWGKRKFHLVEWI
;
A
#
# COMPACT_ATOMS: atom_id res chain seq x y z
N ILE A 1 25.97 -21.79 -28.44
CA ILE A 1 24.51 -21.53 -28.53
C ILE A 1 23.85 -22.19 -27.33
N ILE A 2 23.28 -21.40 -26.41
CA ILE A 2 22.54 -21.93 -25.26
C ILE A 2 21.17 -22.39 -25.77
N PHE A 3 20.83 -23.66 -25.54
CA PHE A 3 19.53 -24.23 -25.92
C PHE A 3 18.64 -24.25 -24.68
N PHE A 4 17.64 -23.37 -24.64
CA PHE A 4 16.63 -23.37 -23.56
C PHE A 4 15.68 -24.56 -23.79
N ARG A 5 15.53 -25.42 -22.77
CA ARG A 5 14.75 -26.67 -22.87
C ARG A 5 13.35 -26.58 -22.28
N PHE A 6 13.00 -25.47 -21.65
CA PHE A 6 11.69 -25.28 -21.06
C PHE A 6 11.29 -23.80 -21.04
N GLN A 7 9.98 -23.57 -20.94
CA GLN A 7 9.38 -22.26 -20.74
C GLN A 7 8.38 -22.34 -19.60
N ILE A 8 8.37 -21.33 -18.73
CA ILE A 8 7.44 -21.23 -17.60
C ILE A 8 6.50 -20.05 -17.86
N GLY A 9 5.22 -20.21 -17.54
CA GLY A 9 4.22 -19.15 -17.62
C GLY A 9 3.08 -19.35 -16.63
N GLY A 10 2.21 -18.35 -16.50
CA GLY A 10 0.94 -18.53 -15.78
C GLY A 10 0.04 -19.55 -16.50
N SER A 11 -0.94 -20.10 -15.79
CA SER A 11 -1.87 -21.08 -16.37
C SER A 11 -2.69 -20.53 -17.54
N ASP A 12 -2.83 -19.20 -17.65
CA ASP A 12 -3.41 -18.52 -18.80
C ASP A 12 -2.51 -18.48 -20.06
N GLN A 13 -1.25 -18.92 -19.95
CA GLN A 13 -0.31 -19.03 -21.07
C GLN A 13 -0.21 -20.43 -21.68
N LEU A 14 -0.98 -21.42 -21.20
CA LEU A 14 -0.88 -22.82 -21.63
C LEU A 14 -0.88 -22.98 -23.16
N GLY A 15 -1.81 -22.32 -23.85
CA GLY A 15 -1.90 -22.39 -25.32
C GLY A 15 -0.67 -21.82 -26.02
N HIS A 16 -0.08 -20.73 -25.48
CA HIS A 16 1.14 -20.16 -26.05
C HIS A 16 2.36 -21.06 -25.82
N LEU A 17 2.44 -21.71 -24.65
CA LEU A 17 3.51 -22.68 -24.35
C LEU A 17 3.43 -23.89 -25.29
N ASP A 18 2.23 -24.41 -25.52
CA ASP A 18 1.98 -25.55 -26.42
C ASP A 18 2.35 -25.23 -27.88
N LEU A 19 1.90 -24.07 -28.37
CA LEU A 19 2.26 -23.58 -29.71
C LEU A 19 3.77 -23.42 -29.88
N GLY A 20 4.45 -22.87 -28.87
CA GLY A 20 5.91 -22.73 -28.86
C GLY A 20 6.63 -24.08 -28.93
N ALA A 21 6.18 -25.06 -28.13
CA ALA A 21 6.76 -26.40 -28.13
C ALA A 21 6.57 -27.12 -29.48
N HIS A 22 5.38 -27.02 -30.07
CA HIS A 22 5.08 -27.55 -31.39
C HIS A 22 5.94 -26.91 -32.49
N PHE A 23 6.12 -25.58 -32.43
CA PHE A 23 6.96 -24.85 -33.39
C PHE A 23 8.42 -25.28 -33.32
N ILE A 24 9.00 -25.39 -32.11
CA ILE A 24 10.39 -25.81 -31.92
C ILE A 24 10.58 -27.25 -32.39
N LYS A 25 9.66 -28.15 -32.07
CA LYS A 25 9.71 -29.55 -32.53
C LYS A 25 9.75 -29.64 -34.06
N ARG A 26 8.96 -28.82 -34.75
CA ARG A 26 8.90 -28.79 -36.22
C ARG A 26 10.16 -28.18 -36.84
N THR A 27 10.64 -27.06 -36.31
CA THR A 27 11.71 -26.26 -36.94
C THR A 27 13.11 -26.70 -36.54
N CYS A 28 13.26 -27.35 -35.38
CA CYS A 28 14.56 -27.74 -34.83
C CYS A 28 14.74 -29.26 -34.79
N GLU A 29 14.34 -29.96 -35.85
CA GLU A 29 14.63 -31.40 -36.05
C GLU A 29 14.13 -32.29 -34.89
N GLY A 30 12.91 -32.05 -34.41
CA GLY A 30 12.30 -32.90 -33.38
C GLY A 30 12.83 -32.66 -31.96
N LYS A 31 13.59 -31.59 -31.71
CA LYS A 31 14.07 -31.27 -30.37
C LYS A 31 12.91 -31.12 -29.37
N PHE A 32 13.06 -31.79 -28.23
CA PHE A 32 12.10 -31.73 -27.13
C PHE A 32 12.30 -30.49 -26.28
N VAL A 33 11.20 -29.80 -25.99
CA VAL A 33 11.09 -28.70 -25.05
C VAL A 33 9.81 -28.85 -24.22
N ALA A 34 9.81 -28.33 -23.00
CA ALA A 34 8.67 -28.44 -22.07
C ALA A 34 8.06 -27.08 -21.73
N GLY A 35 6.74 -27.03 -21.60
CA GLY A 35 6.02 -25.92 -20.97
C GLY A 35 5.64 -26.26 -19.54
N VAL A 36 5.82 -25.32 -18.61
CA VAL A 36 5.37 -25.45 -17.21
C VAL A 36 4.43 -24.30 -16.88
N CYS A 37 3.21 -24.63 -16.49
CA CYS A 37 2.23 -23.65 -16.05
C CYS A 37 2.24 -23.54 -14.52
N LEU A 38 2.34 -22.30 -14.03
CA LEU A 38 2.14 -21.97 -12.63
C LEU A 38 0.66 -21.60 -12.37
N PRO A 39 0.09 -21.97 -11.21
CA PRO A 39 -1.28 -21.61 -10.89
C PRO A 39 -1.44 -20.08 -10.84
N LEU A 40 -2.58 -19.59 -11.31
CA LEU A 40 -2.96 -18.19 -11.10
C LEU A 40 -3.28 -17.98 -9.63
N VAL A 41 -2.74 -16.90 -9.09
CA VAL A 41 -2.99 -16.51 -7.71
C VAL A 41 -4.26 -15.66 -7.66
N THR A 42 -5.24 -16.12 -6.88
CA THR A 42 -6.55 -15.48 -6.72
C THR A 42 -6.84 -15.17 -5.26
N ASP A 43 -7.65 -14.13 -5.02
CA ASP A 43 -8.23 -13.84 -3.72
C ASP A 43 -9.34 -14.84 -3.36
N SER A 44 -9.85 -14.73 -2.14
CA SER A 44 -10.98 -15.55 -1.64
C SER A 44 -12.28 -15.43 -2.47
N ALA A 45 -12.43 -14.35 -3.25
CA ALA A 45 -13.56 -14.09 -4.14
C ALA A 45 -13.30 -14.54 -5.59
N GLY A 46 -12.14 -15.13 -5.87
CA GLY A 46 -11.75 -15.62 -7.20
C GLY A 46 -11.18 -14.54 -8.12
N ASN A 47 -10.98 -13.30 -7.66
CA ASN A 47 -10.32 -12.27 -8.45
C ASN A 47 -8.81 -12.51 -8.49
N LYS A 48 -8.17 -12.21 -9.63
CA LYS A 48 -6.72 -12.27 -9.73
C LYS A 48 -6.07 -11.31 -8.73
N LEU A 49 -5.05 -11.77 -8.02
CA LEU A 49 -4.25 -10.93 -7.14
C LEU A 49 -3.72 -9.71 -7.91
N GLY A 50 -3.89 -8.50 -7.36
CA GLY A 50 -3.50 -7.25 -8.02
C GLY A 50 -4.53 -6.68 -9.01
N LYS A 51 -5.74 -7.24 -9.10
CA LYS A 51 -6.91 -6.58 -9.74
C LYS A 51 -7.97 -6.19 -8.71
N SER A 52 -7.53 -5.71 -7.54
CA SER A 52 -8.43 -5.26 -6.48
C SER A 52 -9.19 -3.99 -6.89
N THR A 53 -10.34 -3.76 -6.26
CA THR A 53 -11.22 -2.60 -6.49
C THR A 53 -10.56 -1.24 -6.24
N GLU A 54 -9.44 -1.18 -5.52
CA GLU A 54 -8.70 0.05 -5.23
C GLU A 54 -7.48 0.26 -6.14
N GLY A 55 -7.32 -0.57 -7.17
CA GLY A 55 -6.16 -0.57 -8.06
C GLY A 55 -5.21 -1.75 -7.79
N GLY A 56 -4.33 -2.03 -8.73
CA GLY A 56 -3.32 -3.08 -8.59
C GLY A 56 -2.14 -2.64 -7.72
N VAL A 57 -1.39 -3.63 -7.23
CA VAL A 57 -0.12 -3.42 -6.54
C VAL A 57 1.00 -3.47 -7.57
N TRP A 58 1.74 -2.37 -7.68
CA TRP A 58 2.84 -2.23 -8.61
C TRP A 58 4.17 -2.48 -7.91
N LEU A 59 5.15 -2.98 -8.65
CA LEU A 59 6.52 -3.15 -8.14
C LEU A 59 7.30 -1.83 -8.12
N SER A 60 6.93 -0.86 -8.97
CA SER A 60 7.56 0.45 -9.00
C SER A 60 7.12 1.29 -7.81
N SER A 61 8.08 1.86 -7.09
CA SER A 61 7.85 2.75 -5.94
C SER A 61 7.08 4.03 -6.30
N ASP A 62 7.12 4.43 -7.57
CA ASP A 62 6.42 5.64 -8.05
C ASP A 62 4.92 5.39 -8.21
N MET A 63 4.51 4.13 -8.37
CA MET A 63 3.11 3.73 -8.55
C MET A 63 2.52 3.13 -7.28
N THR A 64 3.28 2.28 -6.58
CA THR A 64 2.93 1.77 -5.26
C THR A 64 4.11 1.96 -4.35
N SER A 65 3.92 2.84 -3.38
CA SER A 65 4.98 3.22 -2.48
C SER A 65 5.37 2.06 -1.56
N PRO A 66 6.62 1.96 -1.06
CA PRO A 66 7.05 0.84 -0.22
C PRO A 66 6.14 0.59 1.00
N PHE A 67 5.59 1.65 1.58
CA PHE A 67 4.61 1.57 2.66
C PHE A 67 3.31 0.89 2.20
N HIS A 68 2.71 1.34 1.09
CA HIS A 68 1.48 0.74 0.56
C HIS A 68 1.69 -0.70 0.10
N PHE A 69 2.85 -1.00 -0.50
CA PHE A 69 3.24 -2.36 -0.89
C PHE A 69 3.30 -3.27 0.34
N TYR A 70 4.01 -2.85 1.40
CA TYR A 70 4.08 -3.58 2.67
C TYR A 70 2.69 -3.78 3.30
N GLN A 71 1.87 -2.72 3.33
CA GLN A 71 0.53 -2.76 3.90
C GLN A 71 -0.42 -3.68 3.14
N PHE A 72 -0.32 -3.75 1.81
CA PHE A 72 -1.11 -4.68 1.01
C PHE A 72 -0.93 -6.12 1.50
N PHE A 73 0.31 -6.58 1.68
CA PHE A 73 0.58 -7.93 2.19
C PHE A 73 0.24 -8.09 3.68
N ARG A 74 0.44 -7.04 4.50
CA ARG A 74 0.07 -7.09 5.93
C ARG A 74 -1.42 -7.21 6.17
N GLN A 75 -2.26 -6.73 5.25
CA GLN A 75 -3.71 -6.68 5.39
C GLN A 75 -4.43 -7.87 4.78
N LEU A 76 -3.70 -8.85 4.23
CA LEU A 76 -4.27 -10.08 3.67
C LEU A 76 -4.99 -10.91 4.74
N HIS A 77 -6.04 -11.61 4.30
CA HIS A 77 -6.68 -12.62 5.13
C HIS A 77 -5.72 -13.77 5.42
N ASP A 78 -5.91 -14.46 6.55
CA ASP A 78 -5.00 -15.52 7.02
C ASP A 78 -4.76 -16.60 5.96
N SER A 79 -5.82 -17.08 5.31
CA SER A 79 -5.70 -18.10 4.25
C SER A 79 -4.93 -17.61 3.03
N GLU A 80 -5.05 -16.33 2.69
CA GLU A 80 -4.35 -15.72 1.56
C GLU A 80 -2.87 -15.53 1.92
N ALA A 81 -2.59 -14.97 3.09
CA ALA A 81 -1.23 -14.78 3.59
C ALA A 81 -0.47 -16.11 3.68
N GLU A 82 -1.11 -17.16 4.19
CA GLU A 82 -0.53 -18.51 4.22
C GLU A 82 -0.22 -19.02 2.82
N LEU A 83 -1.16 -18.91 1.88
CA LEU A 83 -0.99 -19.37 0.50
C LEU A 83 0.17 -18.61 -0.20
N LEU A 84 0.17 -17.28 -0.09
CA LEU A 84 1.19 -16.44 -0.73
C LEU A 84 2.56 -16.64 -0.12
N TYR A 85 2.65 -16.84 1.19
CA TYR A 85 3.92 -17.13 1.85
C TYR A 85 4.53 -18.45 1.37
N ARG A 86 3.70 -19.48 1.12
CA ARG A 86 4.19 -20.73 0.48
C ARG A 86 4.70 -20.54 -0.94
N TYR A 87 4.09 -19.65 -1.71
CA TYR A 87 4.42 -19.45 -3.12
C TYR A 87 5.59 -18.52 -3.34
N TYR A 88 5.73 -17.49 -2.52
CA TYR A 88 6.66 -16.39 -2.78
C TYR A 88 7.82 -16.28 -1.79
N SER A 89 7.77 -16.97 -0.65
CA SER A 89 8.93 -16.97 0.25
C SER A 89 10.11 -17.68 -0.41
N LEU A 90 11.28 -17.07 -0.28
CA LEU A 90 12.59 -17.58 -0.71
C LEU A 90 13.30 -18.33 0.42
N ALA A 91 12.71 -18.38 1.61
CA ALA A 91 13.23 -19.14 2.74
C ALA A 91 13.21 -20.66 2.44
N PRO A 92 14.09 -21.46 3.09
CA PRO A 92 14.01 -22.91 3.02
C PRO A 92 12.61 -23.43 3.39
N TRP A 93 12.14 -24.44 2.67
CA TRP A 93 10.78 -24.97 2.84
C TRP A 93 10.44 -25.33 4.30
N GLN A 94 11.39 -25.87 5.05
CA GLN A 94 11.18 -26.21 6.46
C GLN A 94 10.89 -24.96 7.31
N GLU A 95 11.60 -23.86 7.08
CA GLU A 95 11.36 -22.59 7.78
C GLU A 95 9.99 -22.02 7.41
N VAL A 96 9.58 -22.14 6.15
CA VAL A 96 8.24 -21.76 5.69
C VAL A 96 7.17 -22.55 6.46
N VAL A 97 7.31 -23.88 6.53
CA VAL A 97 6.38 -24.76 7.26
C VAL A 97 6.30 -24.41 8.74
N ASP A 98 7.44 -24.18 9.39
CA ASP A 98 7.48 -23.85 10.82
C ASP A 98 6.81 -22.49 11.10
N LYS A 99 7.04 -21.50 10.24
CA LYS A 99 6.39 -20.18 10.33
C LYS A 99 4.87 -20.29 10.16
N LEU A 100 4.40 -21.10 9.22
CA LEU A 100 2.97 -21.33 9.00
C LEU A 100 2.31 -22.10 10.14
N LYS A 101 3.05 -23.01 10.79
CA LYS A 101 2.59 -23.64 12.02
C LYS A 101 2.36 -22.58 13.12
N GLN A 102 3.32 -21.69 13.35
CA GLN A 102 3.18 -20.59 14.32
C GLN A 102 2.02 -19.65 13.97
N HIS A 103 1.81 -19.36 12.69
CA HIS A 103 0.68 -18.57 12.22
C HIS A 103 -0.65 -19.21 12.61
N ARG A 104 -0.82 -20.52 12.36
CA ARG A 104 -2.05 -21.25 12.69
C ARG A 104 -2.30 -21.39 14.19
N GLU A 105 -1.24 -21.46 14.99
CA GLU A 105 -1.34 -21.49 16.46
C GLU A 105 -1.92 -20.18 17.02
N ASN A 106 -1.68 -19.04 16.36
CA ASN A 106 -2.25 -17.76 16.75
C ASN A 106 -2.40 -16.80 15.57
N LEU A 107 -3.57 -16.85 14.92
CA LEU A 107 -3.91 -15.98 13.80
C LEU A 107 -3.86 -14.49 14.18
N GLY A 108 -4.18 -14.16 15.44
CA GLY A 108 -4.15 -12.79 15.97
C GLY A 108 -2.76 -12.16 16.05
N LYS A 109 -1.67 -12.92 15.87
CA LYS A 109 -0.30 -12.39 15.78
C LYS A 109 0.13 -12.01 14.36
N TRP A 110 -0.63 -12.42 13.35
CA TRP A 110 -0.41 -12.03 11.95
C TRP A 110 0.99 -12.43 11.43
N VAL A 111 1.47 -13.60 11.87
CA VAL A 111 2.86 -14.06 11.64
C VAL A 111 3.17 -14.24 10.15
N ALA A 112 2.28 -14.88 9.38
CA ALA A 112 2.49 -15.11 7.96
C ALA A 112 2.43 -13.79 7.17
N GLN A 113 1.46 -12.93 7.48
CA GLN A 113 1.34 -11.60 6.89
C GLN A 113 2.62 -10.77 7.11
N GLU A 114 3.20 -10.82 8.32
CA GLU A 114 4.41 -10.08 8.66
C GLU A 114 5.60 -10.55 7.85
N ALA A 115 5.86 -11.85 7.91
CA ALA A 115 6.98 -12.46 7.21
C ALA A 115 6.90 -12.21 5.70
N LEU A 116 5.71 -12.39 5.11
CA LEU A 116 5.47 -12.16 3.69
C LEU A 116 5.71 -10.69 3.30
N ALA A 117 5.14 -9.75 4.06
CA ALA A 117 5.28 -8.33 3.76
C ALA A 117 6.74 -7.87 3.90
N GLU A 118 7.44 -8.32 4.93
CA GLU A 118 8.85 -7.98 5.14
C GLU A 118 9.73 -8.52 4.01
N GLU A 119 9.57 -9.80 3.68
CA GLU A 119 10.35 -10.47 2.65
C GLU A 119 10.13 -9.84 1.27
N LEU A 120 8.87 -9.70 0.85
CA LEU A 120 8.58 -9.16 -0.48
C LEU A 120 8.92 -7.68 -0.59
N THR A 121 8.67 -6.88 0.45
CA THR A 121 9.05 -5.46 0.43
C THR A 121 10.56 -5.32 0.33
N LYS A 122 11.34 -6.17 1.04
CA LYS A 122 12.79 -6.17 0.94
C LYS A 122 13.29 -6.60 -0.43
N VAL A 123 12.65 -7.60 -1.04
CA VAL A 123 13.01 -8.07 -2.40
C VAL A 123 12.73 -6.99 -3.45
N VAL A 124 11.59 -6.29 -3.36
CA VAL A 124 11.15 -5.34 -4.39
C VAL A 124 11.74 -3.93 -4.18
N HIS A 125 11.79 -3.46 -2.93
CA HIS A 125 12.17 -2.08 -2.59
C HIS A 125 13.46 -1.99 -1.76
N GLY A 126 14.16 -3.11 -1.56
CA GLY A 126 15.41 -3.14 -0.80
C GLY A 126 15.24 -2.95 0.72
N GLY A 127 16.37 -2.95 1.43
CA GLY A 127 16.39 -2.77 2.88
C GLY A 127 15.89 -1.39 3.33
N GLU A 128 16.21 -0.34 2.57
CA GLU A 128 15.74 1.03 2.86
C GLU A 128 14.22 1.16 2.67
N GLY A 129 13.67 0.55 1.62
CA GLY A 129 12.24 0.52 1.36
C GLY A 129 11.49 -0.19 2.49
N LEU A 130 11.98 -1.36 2.93
CA LEU A 130 11.42 -2.08 4.07
C LEU A 130 11.49 -1.27 5.36
N SER A 131 12.67 -0.72 5.69
CA SER A 131 12.86 0.10 6.90
C SER A 131 11.92 1.31 6.91
N THR A 132 11.73 1.94 5.75
CA THR A 132 10.80 3.06 5.59
C THR A 132 9.36 2.60 5.79
N ALA A 133 8.95 1.49 5.18
CA ALA A 133 7.61 0.94 5.32
C ALA A 133 7.26 0.57 6.77
N GLN A 134 8.19 -0.07 7.49
CA GLN A 134 8.03 -0.43 8.91
C GLN A 134 7.93 0.82 9.79
N ARG A 135 8.80 1.81 9.58
CA ARG A 135 8.77 3.09 10.32
C ARG A 135 7.46 3.84 10.10
N CYS A 136 7.00 3.93 8.86
CA CYS A 136 5.72 4.54 8.51
C CYS A 136 4.54 3.77 9.11
N SER A 137 4.56 2.44 9.06
CA SER A 137 3.53 1.60 9.69
C SER A 137 3.49 1.80 11.20
N LYS A 138 4.66 1.88 11.85
CA LYS A 138 4.76 2.18 13.28
C LYS A 138 4.18 3.55 13.58
N ALA A 139 4.57 4.61 12.85
CA ALA A 139 4.05 5.96 13.06
C ALA A 139 2.53 6.04 12.89
N LEU A 140 1.96 5.31 11.93
CA LEU A 140 0.52 5.36 11.65
C LEU A 140 -0.33 4.55 12.64
N PHE A 141 0.13 3.36 13.05
CA PHE A 141 -0.68 2.43 13.84
C PHE A 141 -0.30 2.34 15.33
N GLN A 142 0.93 2.71 15.67
CA GLN A 142 1.46 2.65 17.04
C GLN A 142 1.95 4.02 17.53
N GLY A 143 2.15 4.97 16.63
CA GLY A 143 2.64 6.31 16.91
C GLY A 143 1.54 7.23 17.43
N SER A 144 2.00 8.29 18.06
CA SER A 144 1.20 9.45 18.41
C SER A 144 1.08 10.40 17.22
N MET A 145 0.13 11.33 17.29
CA MET A 145 0.10 12.45 16.33
C MET A 145 1.40 13.26 16.36
N GLU A 146 2.09 13.34 17.50
CA GLU A 146 3.37 14.04 17.60
C GLU A 146 4.46 13.37 16.75
N ASP A 147 4.46 12.04 16.65
CA ASP A 147 5.37 11.30 15.78
C ASP A 147 5.12 11.68 14.32
N ILE A 148 3.86 11.72 13.89
CA ILE A 148 3.46 12.15 12.54
C ILE A 148 3.87 13.61 12.28
N HIS A 149 3.74 14.50 13.27
CA HIS A 149 4.18 15.90 13.14
C HIS A 149 5.66 16.05 12.86
N SER A 150 6.48 15.11 13.33
CA SER A 150 7.94 15.15 13.15
C SER A 150 8.41 14.56 11.82
N LEU A 151 7.54 13.87 11.09
CA LEU A 151 7.89 13.22 9.83
C LEU A 151 8.24 14.24 8.74
N GLY A 152 9.24 13.90 7.92
CA GLY A 152 9.63 14.72 6.78
C GLY A 152 8.60 14.67 5.64
N LYS A 153 8.66 15.66 4.75
CA LYS A 153 7.76 15.78 3.59
C LYS A 153 7.64 14.46 2.79
N LYS A 154 8.76 13.77 2.53
CA LYS A 154 8.76 12.50 1.77
C LYS A 154 7.98 11.39 2.48
N GLU A 155 8.13 11.25 3.80
CA GLU A 155 7.46 10.21 4.60
C GLU A 155 5.96 10.49 4.71
N LEU A 156 5.58 11.76 4.82
CA LEU A 156 4.17 12.16 4.83
C LEU A 156 3.49 11.82 3.50
N HIS A 157 4.12 12.14 2.36
CA HIS A 157 3.60 11.74 1.04
C HIS A 157 3.52 10.21 0.90
N LEU A 158 4.46 9.49 1.52
CA LEU A 158 4.45 8.03 1.51
C LEU A 158 3.23 7.45 2.24
N LEU A 159 2.87 8.06 3.38
CA LEU A 159 1.77 7.63 4.25
C LEU A 159 0.39 8.04 3.77
N PHE A 160 0.27 9.28 3.29
CA PHE A 160 -1.02 9.93 3.04
C PHE A 160 -1.25 10.25 1.55
N GLY A 161 -0.27 9.97 0.69
CA GLY A 161 -0.37 10.13 -0.75
C GLY A 161 -0.29 11.59 -1.21
N ASN A 162 -1.10 11.92 -2.20
CA ASN A 162 -1.10 13.21 -2.87
C ASN A 162 -1.61 14.35 -1.97
N THR A 163 -1.14 15.55 -2.26
CA THR A 163 -1.53 16.78 -1.57
C THR A 163 -2.71 17.47 -2.26
N ILE A 164 -3.54 18.14 -1.46
CA ILE A 164 -4.50 19.15 -1.92
C ILE A 164 -3.79 20.49 -1.82
N LYS A 165 -3.59 21.16 -2.95
CA LYS A 165 -2.94 22.49 -2.98
C LYS A 165 -3.95 23.56 -2.60
N VAL A 166 -3.63 24.34 -1.57
CA VAL A 166 -4.52 25.36 -1.01
C VAL A 166 -3.80 26.71 -0.94
N PRO A 167 -4.25 27.74 -1.68
CA PRO A 167 -3.68 29.07 -1.56
C PRO A 167 -3.97 29.68 -0.19
N ARG A 168 -2.93 30.15 0.51
CA ARG A 168 -3.10 30.68 1.88
C ARG A 168 -4.02 31.90 1.95
N HIS A 169 -4.12 32.68 0.88
CA HIS A 169 -4.94 33.89 0.84
C HIS A 169 -6.44 33.59 0.67
N ASP A 170 -6.80 32.41 0.16
CA ASP A 170 -8.18 31.99 -0.07
C ASP A 170 -8.85 31.43 1.19
N VAL A 171 -8.06 31.13 2.23
CA VAL A 171 -8.52 30.42 3.42
C VAL A 171 -8.17 31.22 4.68
N LYS A 172 -9.19 31.76 5.34
CA LYS A 172 -9.01 32.57 6.57
C LYS A 172 -9.47 31.82 7.81
N THR A 173 -10.48 30.98 7.67
CA THR A 173 -11.11 30.23 8.75
C THR A 173 -10.99 28.72 8.54
N MET A 174 -11.20 27.96 9.61
CA MET A 174 -11.28 26.50 9.54
C MET A 174 -12.47 26.04 8.66
N GLY A 175 -13.55 26.83 8.61
CA GLY A 175 -14.67 26.62 7.69
C GLY A 175 -14.26 26.71 6.22
N ASP A 176 -13.46 27.72 5.87
CA ASP A 176 -12.94 27.88 4.49
C ASP A 176 -12.07 26.67 4.11
N LEU A 177 -11.21 26.19 5.02
CA LEU A 177 -10.35 25.03 4.77
C LEU A 177 -11.18 23.76 4.59
N ALA A 178 -12.19 23.58 5.43
CA ALA A 178 -13.11 22.46 5.35
C ALA A 178 -13.89 22.45 4.03
N ASP A 179 -14.34 23.61 3.56
CA ASP A 179 -15.05 23.75 2.29
C ASP A 179 -14.11 23.55 1.09
N PHE A 180 -12.87 24.02 1.15
CA PHE A 180 -11.89 23.85 0.08
C PHE A 180 -11.47 22.38 -0.11
N THR A 181 -11.29 21.67 1.00
CA THR A 181 -10.73 20.30 0.99
C THR A 181 -11.80 19.21 0.81
N ARG A 182 -13.06 19.59 0.63
CA ARG A 182 -14.18 18.67 0.49
C ARG A 182 -15.13 19.12 -0.61
N ASN A 183 -15.14 18.38 -1.71
CA ASN A 183 -16.07 18.59 -2.82
C ASN A 183 -17.22 17.58 -2.75
N ASP A 184 -18.18 17.81 -1.85
CA ASP A 184 -19.37 16.96 -1.65
C ASP A 184 -20.65 17.82 -1.60
N LYS A 185 -21.82 17.18 -1.69
CA LYS A 185 -23.14 17.88 -1.67
C LYS A 185 -23.38 18.74 -0.42
N ILE A 186 -22.76 18.37 0.71
CA ILE A 186 -22.87 19.11 1.97
C ILE A 186 -21.53 19.81 2.21
N LYS A 187 -21.60 21.13 2.42
CA LYS A 187 -20.46 21.97 2.77
C LYS A 187 -19.67 21.41 3.95
N GLY A 188 -18.34 21.43 3.83
CA GLY A 188 -17.42 21.01 4.88
C GLY A 188 -17.59 21.83 6.16
N SER A 189 -17.79 23.14 6.03
CA SER A 189 -18.06 24.08 7.13
C SER A 189 -19.29 23.71 7.97
N VAL A 190 -20.28 23.02 7.38
CA VAL A 190 -21.43 22.49 8.12
C VAL A 190 -21.09 21.17 8.81
N LEU A 191 -20.41 20.26 8.12
CA LEU A 191 -20.10 18.93 8.67
C LEU A 191 -19.04 18.97 9.77
N MET A 192 -18.10 19.91 9.72
CA MET A 192 -17.09 20.07 10.76
C MET A 192 -17.75 20.36 12.13
N THR A 193 -18.86 21.11 12.17
CA THR A 193 -19.59 21.39 13.43
C THR A 193 -20.12 20.13 14.11
N LYS A 194 -20.32 19.06 13.33
CA LYS A 194 -20.72 17.73 13.83
C LYS A 194 -19.52 16.87 14.26
N GLY A 195 -18.32 17.44 14.28
CA GLY A 195 -17.08 16.76 14.67
C GLY A 195 -16.50 15.85 13.61
N ALA A 196 -16.88 16.04 12.34
CA ALA A 196 -16.43 15.20 11.23
C ALA A 196 -15.05 15.60 10.67
N PHE A 197 -14.53 16.76 11.04
CA PHE A 197 -13.26 17.30 10.53
C PHE A 197 -12.19 17.32 11.63
N LYS A 198 -10.99 16.85 11.28
CA LYS A 198 -9.82 16.93 12.13
C LYS A 198 -8.67 17.57 11.38
N VAL A 199 -7.90 18.39 12.10
CA VAL A 199 -6.64 18.98 11.63
C VAL A 199 -5.57 18.48 12.57
N ASN A 200 -4.54 17.83 12.05
CA ASN A 200 -3.43 17.32 12.86
C ASN A 200 -3.89 16.40 14.00
N GLY A 201 -4.97 15.63 13.74
CA GLY A 201 -5.57 14.72 14.71
C GLY A 201 -6.58 15.35 15.67
N ASP A 202 -6.53 16.67 15.83
CA ASP A 202 -7.44 17.42 16.69
C ASP A 202 -8.78 17.68 15.98
N LYS A 203 -9.87 17.45 16.69
CA LYS A 203 -11.22 17.69 16.17
C LYS A 203 -11.49 19.20 16.16
N VAL A 204 -11.86 19.73 14.99
CA VAL A 204 -12.21 21.13 14.80
C VAL A 204 -13.70 21.25 14.51
N VAL A 205 -14.43 21.99 15.35
CA VAL A 205 -15.89 22.13 15.26
C VAL A 205 -16.36 23.56 15.04
N ASP A 206 -15.53 24.55 15.35
CA ASP A 206 -15.85 25.95 15.12
C ASP A 206 -15.42 26.37 13.71
N SER A 207 -16.40 26.64 12.85
CA SER A 207 -16.14 27.06 11.47
C SER A 207 -15.62 28.49 11.36
N ALA A 208 -15.90 29.35 12.34
CA ALA A 208 -15.45 30.74 12.36
C ALA A 208 -14.04 30.89 12.95
N GLN A 209 -13.48 29.84 13.56
CA GLN A 209 -12.13 29.83 14.08
C GLN A 209 -11.13 30.24 12.99
N SER A 210 -10.34 31.28 13.27
CA SER A 210 -9.29 31.73 12.37
C SER A 210 -8.14 30.72 12.29
N ILE A 211 -7.53 30.62 11.12
CA ILE A 211 -6.36 29.76 10.94
C ILE A 211 -5.14 30.43 11.56
N ASN A 212 -4.48 29.70 12.47
CA ASN A 212 -3.11 30.00 12.88
C ASN A 212 -2.15 29.01 12.21
N PHE A 213 -1.46 29.47 11.17
CA PHE A 213 -0.50 28.67 10.41
C PHE A 213 0.68 28.16 11.23
N GLU A 214 1.06 28.81 12.33
CA GLU A 214 2.14 28.32 13.20
C GLU A 214 1.75 27.01 13.90
N ASN A 215 0.46 26.83 14.20
CA ASN A 215 -0.03 25.69 14.96
C ASN A 215 -0.47 24.52 14.06
N ILE A 216 -0.93 24.81 12.84
CA ILE A 216 -1.50 23.78 11.97
C ILE A 216 -0.51 23.16 10.99
N ARG A 217 0.70 23.71 10.85
CA ARG A 217 1.72 23.17 9.94
C ARG A 217 2.54 22.09 10.63
N LEU A 218 2.89 21.04 9.90
CA LEU A 218 3.66 19.91 10.43
C LEU A 218 5.12 20.34 10.63
N ARG A 219 5.73 19.94 11.75
CA ARG A 219 7.09 20.37 12.12
C ARG A 219 8.15 19.86 11.15
N GLY A 220 8.03 18.61 10.70
CA GLY A 220 8.93 18.02 9.71
C GLY A 220 8.63 18.42 8.25
N ALA A 221 7.50 19.09 8.00
CA ALA A 221 7.13 19.62 6.69
C ALA A 221 6.28 20.91 6.86
N PRO A 222 6.92 22.08 7.04
CA PRO A 222 6.25 23.33 7.41
C PRO A 222 5.35 23.94 6.32
N ASP A 223 5.25 23.30 5.16
CA ASP A 223 4.35 23.62 4.05
C ASP A 223 3.13 22.69 4.03
N LEU A 224 3.06 21.70 4.92
CA LEU A 224 2.00 20.70 4.96
C LEU A 224 1.16 20.75 6.24
N THR A 225 -0.10 20.34 6.12
CA THR A 225 -1.02 20.07 7.23
C THR A 225 -1.72 18.74 6.96
N LEU A 226 -1.89 17.89 7.98
CA LEU A 226 -2.66 16.66 7.85
C LEU A 226 -4.11 16.95 8.22
N ILE A 227 -5.05 16.61 7.35
CA ILE A 227 -6.48 16.67 7.64
C ILE A 227 -7.10 15.27 7.61
N CYS A 228 -8.18 15.08 8.36
CA CYS A 228 -8.95 13.83 8.33
C CYS A 228 -10.45 14.12 8.33
N TRP A 229 -11.16 13.49 7.40
CA TRP A 229 -12.62 13.44 7.38
C TRP A 229 -13.11 12.11 7.98
N GLY A 230 -13.86 12.21 9.07
CA GLY A 230 -14.39 11.07 9.80
C GLY A 230 -13.30 10.29 10.54
N LYS A 231 -13.17 8.99 10.22
CA LYS A 231 -12.24 8.07 10.91
C LYS A 231 -11.01 7.67 10.08
N ARG A 232 -11.08 7.71 8.75
CA ARG A 232 -10.09 7.07 7.87
C ARG A 232 -9.70 7.87 6.63
N LYS A 233 -10.39 8.97 6.30
CA LYS A 233 -10.11 9.74 5.08
C LYS A 233 -9.09 10.83 5.37
N PHE A 234 -7.82 10.46 5.34
CA PHE A 234 -6.70 11.37 5.55
C PHE A 234 -6.27 12.02 4.24
N HIS A 235 -5.93 13.30 4.29
CA HIS A 235 -5.34 14.05 3.17
C HIS A 235 -4.26 14.99 3.68
N LEU A 236 -3.23 15.22 2.86
CA LEU A 236 -2.28 16.29 3.09
C LEU A 236 -2.75 17.55 2.39
N VAL A 237 -2.74 18.67 3.11
CA VAL A 237 -2.91 20.01 2.54
C VAL A 237 -1.53 20.61 2.33
N GLU A 238 -1.23 21.05 1.11
CA GLU A 238 -0.01 21.77 0.76
C GLU A 238 -0.33 23.26 0.56
N TRP A 239 0.29 24.10 1.38
CA TRP A 239 0.01 25.53 1.42
C TRP A 239 0.84 26.29 0.39
N ILE A 240 0.18 26.79 -0.66
CA ILE A 240 0.79 27.59 -1.73
C ILE A 240 0.52 29.10 -1.60
#